data_AF-A0A1X0U8X3-F1
#
_entry.id   AF-A0A1X0U8X3-F1
#
_cell.length_a   1.000
_cell.length_b   1.000
_cell.length_c   1.000
_cell.angle_alpha   90.00
_cell.angle_beta   90.00
_cell.angle_gamma   90.00
#
_symmetry.space_group_name_H-M   'P 1'
#
loop_
_entity.id
_entity.type
_entity.pdbx_description
1 polymer ?
#
loop_
_entity_poly.entity_id
_entity_poly.type
_entity_poly.pdbx_seq_one_letter_code
_entity_poly.pdbx_strand_id
1 'polypeptide(L)' 'MLMEKLNGQVVHAPDDLTRDKINELASLLQLHRPAASNGKHGELHTPTCGCEDTPQEKS' A
#
# COMPACT_ATOMS: atom_id res chain seq x y z
N MET A 1 -4.04 -2.58 -6.57
CA MET A 1 -3.79 -2.04 -5.22
C MET A 1 -2.53 -1.17 -5.21
N LEU A 2 -2.34 -0.27 -4.23
CA LEU A 2 -1.19 0.67 -4.18
C LEU A 2 0.16 -0.06 -4.22
N MET A 3 0.29 -1.16 -3.46
CA MET A 3 1.54 -1.92 -3.37
C MET A 3 1.90 -2.62 -4.69
N GLU A 4 0.93 -3.16 -5.41
CA GLU A 4 1.14 -3.76 -6.73
C GLU A 4 1.65 -2.71 -7.74
N LYS A 5 1.07 -1.50 -7.70
CA LYS A 5 1.51 -0.40 -8.56
C LYS A 5 2.93 0.03 -8.22
N LEU A 6 3.26 0.14 -6.93
CA LEU A 6 4.60 0.53 -6.47
C LEU A 6 5.66 -0.53 -6.82
N ASN A 7 5.37 -1.81 -6.58
CA ASN A 7 6.25 -2.91 -6.97
C ASN A 7 6.45 -2.99 -8.48
N GLY A 8 5.44 -2.63 -9.28
CA GLY A 8 5.58 -2.52 -10.73
C GLY A 8 6.57 -1.43 -11.17
N GLN A 9 6.77 -0.37 -10.37
CA GLN A 9 7.72 0.70 -10.69
C GLN A 9 9.19 0.29 -10.50
N VAL A 10 9.46 -0.72 -9.67
CA VAL A 10 10.82 -1.24 -9.40
C VAL A 10 11.54 -1.64 -10.70
N VAL A 11 10.78 -2.20 -11.65
CA VAL A 11 11.28 -2.67 -12.96
C VAL A 11 11.69 -1.51 -13.88
N HIS A 12 11.15 -0.32 -13.64
CA HIS A 12 11.42 0.90 -14.41
C HIS A 12 12.42 1.83 -13.72
N ALA A 13 13.02 1.42 -12.59
CA ALA A 13 13.99 2.23 -11.87
C ALA A 13 15.25 2.47 -12.74
N PRO A 14 15.71 3.74 -12.89
CA PRO A 14 16.85 4.09 -13.73
C PRO A 14 18.20 3.63 -13.18
N ASP A 15 18.28 3.41 -11.87
CA ASP A 15 19.49 3.00 -11.15
C ASP A 15 19.14 2.22 -9.87
N ASP A 16 20.14 1.59 -9.28
CA ASP A 16 19.98 0.76 -8.08
C ASP A 16 19.56 1.57 -6.86
N LEU A 17 20.01 2.83 -6.73
CA LEU A 17 19.60 3.71 -5.63
C LEU A 17 18.09 3.96 -5.67
N THR A 18 17.55 4.25 -6.85
CA THR A 18 16.12 4.46 -7.05
C THR A 18 15.33 3.18 -6.75
N ARG A 19 15.85 2.03 -7.17
CA ARG A 19 15.25 0.72 -6.86
C ARG A 19 15.18 0.47 -5.36
N ASP A 20 16.27 0.73 -4.64
CA ASP A 20 16.35 0.58 -3.19
C ASP A 20 15.37 1.50 -2.46
N LYS A 21 15.23 2.75 -2.91
CA LYS A 21 14.26 3.69 -2.33
C LYS A 21 12.81 3.27 -2.54
N ILE A 22 12.48 2.68 -3.69
CA ILE A 22 11.14 2.12 -3.93
C ILE A 22 10.87 0.93 -2.99
N ASN A 23 11.86 0.05 -2.80
CA ASN A 23 11.74 -1.09 -1.88
C ASN A 23 11.62 -0.66 -0.40
N GLU A 24 12.36 0.36 0.01
CA GLU A 24 12.26 0.97 1.34
C GLU A 24 10.85 1.52 1.58
N LEU A 25 10.32 2.28 0.61
CA LEU A 25 8.96 2.81 0.68
C LEU A 25 7.91 1.70 0.75
N ALA A 26 8.06 0.63 -0.04
CA ALA A 26 7.16 -0.52 0.01
C ALA A 26 7.16 -1.19 1.40
N SER A 27 8.34 -1.34 2.00
CA SER A 27 8.49 -1.91 3.35
C SER A 27 7.82 -1.04 4.42
N LEU A 28 8.00 0.28 4.35
CA LEU A 28 7.35 1.23 5.25
C LEU A 28 5.83 1.20 5.10
N LEU A 29 5.32 1.13 3.87
CA LEU A 29 3.90 1.02 3.62
C LEU A 29 3.32 -0.29 4.17
N GLN A 30 4.05 -1.41 4.08
CA GLN A 30 3.60 -2.68 4.64
C GLN A 30 3.56 -2.65 6.18
N LEU A 31 4.53 -1.99 6.81
CA LEU A 31 4.57 -1.82 8.26
C LEU A 31 3.43 -0.92 8.77
N HIS A 32 3.20 0.22 8.11
CA HIS A 32 2.23 1.22 8.56
C HIS A 32 0.82 0.98 8.05
N ARG A 33 0.66 0.17 6.99
CA ARG A 33 -0.63 -0.22 6.43
C ARG A 33 -0.67 -1.72 6.15
N PRO A 34 -0.68 -2.55 7.21
CA PRO A 34 -0.85 -3.98 7.02
C PRO A 34 -2.16 -4.25 6.29
N ALA A 35 -2.09 -5.00 5.19
CA ALA A 35 -3.28 -5.53 4.55
C ALA A 35 -3.91 -6.57 5.49
N ALA A 36 -5.22 -6.48 5.71
CA ALA A 36 -5.99 -7.55 6.32
C ALA A 36 -6.11 -8.74 5.38
N SER A 37 -6.50 -9.88 5.94
CA SER A 37 -6.55 -11.19 5.29
C SER A 37 -7.43 -11.27 4.04
N ASN A 38 -8.26 -10.26 3.78
CA ASN A 38 -9.12 -10.12 2.59
C ASN A 38 -8.50 -9.21 1.50
N GLY A 39 -7.25 -8.78 1.66
CA GLY A 39 -6.59 -7.82 0.75
C GLY A 39 -7.08 -6.38 0.89
N LYS A 40 -8.01 -6.10 1.81
CA LYS A 40 -8.39 -4.75 2.26
C LYS A 40 -7.59 -4.41 3.51
N HIS A 41 -7.51 -3.15 3.90
CA HIS A 41 -6.99 -2.79 5.22
C HIS A 41 -7.99 -3.31 6.28
N GLY A 42 -7.54 -3.68 7.49
CA GLY A 42 -8.46 -4.09 8.56
C GLY A 42 -9.44 -2.98 8.96
N GLU A 43 -10.27 -3.19 9.98
CA GLU A 43 -11.21 -2.13 10.45
C GLU A 43 -10.53 -0.81 10.87
N LEU A 44 -9.20 -0.81 11.08
CA LEU A 44 -8.42 0.41 11.23
C LEU A 44 -8.24 1.14 9.88
N HIS A 45 -9.27 1.87 9.50
CA HIS A 45 -9.16 2.92 8.49
C HIS A 45 -8.38 4.09 9.10
N THR A 46 -7.26 4.45 8.46
CA THR A 46 -6.59 5.73 8.73
C THR A 46 -6.99 6.74 7.64
N PRO A 47 -7.04 8.05 7.94
CA PRO A 47 -7.45 9.08 6.96
C PRO A 47 -6.62 9.10 5.67
N THR A 48 -5.46 8.46 5.67
CA THR A 48 -4.57 8.39 4.52
C THR A 48 -4.83 7.15 3.65
N CYS A 49 -5.71 6.24 4.05
CA CYS A 49 -5.98 4.94 3.40
C CYS A 49 -6.27 5.03 1.91
N GLY A 50 -6.93 6.08 1.44
CA GLY A 50 -7.35 6.21 0.04
C GLY A 50 -8.42 5.19 -0.37
N CYS A 51 -9.04 4.49 0.58
CA CYS A 51 -10.33 3.84 0.35
C CYS A 51 -11.38 4.94 0.21
N GLU A 52 -12.27 4.80 -0.76
CA GLU A 52 -13.54 5.52 -0.73
C GLU A 52 -14.25 5.10 0.57
N ASP A 53 -14.48 6.06 1.45
CA ASP A 53 -15.24 5.92 2.70
C ASP A 53 -16.70 5.61 2.33
N THR A 54 -16.93 4.41 1.82
CA THR A 54 -18.26 3.90 1.55
C THR A 54 -18.79 3.39 2.88
N PRO A 55 -19.92 3.93 3.38
CA PRO A 55 -20.46 3.50 4.65
C PRO A 55 -20.68 2.00 4.57
N GLN A 56 -20.00 1.24 5.42
CA GLN A 56 -20.30 -0.17 5.58
C GLN A 56 -21.71 -0.24 6.15
N GLU A 57 -22.70 -0.52 5.30
CA GLU A 57 -24.04 -0.87 5.78
C GLU A 57 -23.90 -2.11 6.66
N LYS A 58 -24.14 -1.90 7.95
CA LYS A 58 -24.21 -2.99 8.94
C LYS A 58 -25.44 -3.82 8.59
N SER A 59 -25.21 -5.05 8.12
CA SER A 59 -26.24 -6.11 8.07
C SER A 59 -26.38 -6.79 9.42
#